data_AF-A0A3D3R678-F1
#
_entry.id   AF-A0A3D3R678-F1
#
_cell.length_a   1.000
_cell.length_b   1.000
_cell.length_c   1.000
_cell.angle_alpha   90.00
_cell.angle_beta   90.00
_cell.angle_gamma   90.00
#
_symmetry.space_group_name_H-M   'P 1'
#
loop_
_entity.id
_entity.type
_entity.pdbx_description
1 polymer ?
#
loop_
_entity_poly.entity_id
_entity_poly.type
_entity_poly.pdbx_seq_one_letter_code
_entity_poly.pdbx_strand_id
1 'polypeptide(L)' 'LELVEMEVRELLTKYGFDGDSITIVRGNAKGALDHPGDEKFNACIGELMDALDSDIEAPER' A
#
# COMPACT_ATOMS: atom_id res chain seq x y z
N LEU A 1 12.24 -5.48 -7.65
CA LEU A 1 12.05 -4.70 -6.41
C LEU A 1 12.76 -3.38 -6.59
N GLU A 2 12.05 -2.27 -6.37
CA GLU A 2 12.75 -0.99 -6.19
C GLU A 2 13.55 -1.08 -4.90
N LEU A 3 14.77 -0.52 -4.88
CA LEU A 3 15.64 -0.53 -3.69
C LEU A 3 14.90 -0.08 -2.42
N VAL A 4 14.01 0.91 -2.57
CA VAL A 4 13.16 1.44 -1.51
C VAL A 4 12.20 0.39 -0.93
N GLU A 5 11.63 -0.49 -1.76
CA GLU A 5 10.75 -1.55 -1.25
C GLU A 5 11.53 -2.54 -0.39
N MET A 6 12.75 -2.90 -0.79
CA MET A 6 13.59 -3.80 0.00
C MET A 6 13.94 -3.17 1.35
N GLU A 7 14.32 -1.89 1.37
CA GLU A 7 14.62 -1.16 2.61
C GLU A 7 13.41 -1.11 3.56
N VAL A 8 12.20 -0.88 3.03
CA VAL A 8 10.97 -0.88 3.82
C VAL A 8 10.67 -2.28 4.39
N ARG A 9 10.82 -3.33 3.58
CA ARG A 9 10.60 -4.72 4.03
C ARG A 9 11.58 -5.12 5.11
N GLU A 10 12.87 -4.83 4.93
CA GLU A 10 13.90 -5.08 5.94
C GLU A 10 13.63 -4.31 7.24
N LEU A 11 13.17 -3.06 7.15
CA LEU A 11 12.81 -2.25 8.31
C LEU A 11 11.64 -2.87 9.09
N LEU A 12 10.59 -3.32 8.40
CA LEU A 12 9.44 -3.96 9.02
C LEU A 12 9.83 -5.28 9.71
N THR A 13 10.59 -6.13 9.01
CA THR A 13 11.12 -7.38 9.56
C THR A 13 11.97 -7.14 10.80
N LYS A 14 12.79 -6.07 10.81
CA LYS A 14 13.61 -5.69 11.97
C LYS A 14 12.76 -5.35 13.21
N TYR A 15 11.55 -4.81 13.02
CA TYR A 15 10.63 -4.50 14.12
C TYR A 15 9.66 -5.65 14.46
N GLY A 16 9.79 -6.81 13.81
CA GLY A 16 8.96 -7.99 14.07
C GLY A 16 7.63 -8.03 13.31
N PHE A 17 7.45 -7.17 12.29
CA PHE A 17 6.36 -7.28 11.34
C PHE A 17 6.74 -8.21 10.18
N ASP A 18 5.75 -8.75 9.48
CA ASP A 18 5.98 -9.59 8.31
C ASP A 18 6.34 -8.74 7.08
N GLY A 19 7.62 -8.40 6.95
CA GLY A 19 8.11 -7.61 5.82
C GLY A 19 8.02 -8.34 4.48
N ASP A 20 7.86 -9.66 4.42
CA ASP A 20 7.86 -10.42 3.17
C ASP A 20 6.45 -10.55 2.58
N SER A 21 5.42 -10.73 3.43
CA SER A 21 4.04 -10.89 2.95
C SER A 21 3.26 -9.59 2.76
N ILE A 22 3.77 -8.44 3.25
CA ILE A 22 3.03 -7.18 3.12
C ILE A 22 2.83 -6.75 1.65
N THR A 23 1.63 -6.24 1.37
CA THR A 23 1.29 -5.60 0.11
C THR A 23 1.82 -4.17 0.07
N ILE A 24 2.57 -3.82 -0.99
CA ILE A 24 3.10 -2.47 -1.22
C ILE A 24 2.46 -1.93 -2.50
N VAL A 25 1.62 -0.91 -2.37
CA VAL A 25 0.96 -0.23 -3.50
C VAL A 25 1.70 1.06 -3.82
N ARG A 26 2.15 1.21 -5.07
CA ARG A 26 2.83 2.42 -5.55
C ARG A 26 1.82 3.38 -6.15
N GLY A 27 1.88 4.64 -5.75
CA GLY A 27 0.89 5.62 -6.19
C GLY A 27 1.34 7.07 -6.07
N ASN A 28 0.47 7.97 -6.50
CA ASN A 28 0.63 9.41 -6.37
C ASN A 28 -0.62 10.02 -5.75
N ALA A 29 -0.65 10.08 -4.41
CA ALA A 29 -1.79 10.61 -3.67
C ALA A 29 -2.12 12.07 -4.03
N LYS A 30 -1.10 12.89 -4.32
CA LYS A 30 -1.31 14.27 -4.77
C LYS A 30 -1.97 14.31 -6.14
N GLY A 31 -1.51 13.49 -7.08
CA GLY A 31 -2.12 13.36 -8.41
C GLY A 31 -3.57 12.90 -8.34
N ALA A 32 -3.88 11.94 -7.47
CA ALA A 32 -5.25 11.45 -7.24
C ALA A 32 -6.15 12.58 -6.71
N LEU A 33 -5.64 13.36 -5.75
CA LEU A 33 -6.37 14.49 -5.18
C LEU A 33 -6.57 15.64 -6.18
N ASP A 34 -5.54 15.99 -6.95
CA ASP A 34 -5.58 17.10 -7.91
C ASP A 34 -6.41 16.74 -9.17
N HIS A 35 -6.50 15.44 -9.52
CA HIS A 35 -7.18 14.93 -10.71
C HIS A 35 -8.14 13.78 -10.39
N PRO A 36 -9.23 14.03 -9.63
CA PRO A 36 -10.12 12.98 -9.12
C PRO A 36 -10.96 12.25 -10.18
N GLY A 37 -10.93 12.69 -11.45
CA GLY A 37 -11.55 11.97 -12.57
C GLY A 37 -10.57 11.18 -13.43
N ASP A 38 -9.26 11.28 -13.16
CA ASP A 38 -8.24 10.58 -13.93
C ASP A 38 -7.92 9.24 -13.27
N GLU A 39 -8.39 8.18 -13.91
CA GLU A 39 -8.21 6.80 -13.48
C GLU A 39 -6.74 6.43 -13.30
N LYS A 40 -5.83 7.04 -14.07
CA LYS A 40 -4.38 6.79 -13.96
C LYS A 40 -3.84 7.14 -12.58
N PHE A 41 -4.36 8.19 -11.95
CA PHE A 41 -3.93 8.61 -10.63
C PHE A 41 -4.78 8.00 -9.51
N ASN A 42 -6.05 7.70 -9.78
CA ASN A 42 -6.94 7.14 -8.76
C ASN A 42 -6.83 5.63 -8.60
N ALA A 43 -6.39 4.89 -9.62
CA ALA A 43 -6.30 3.44 -9.57
C ALA A 43 -5.47 2.95 -8.37
N CYS A 44 -4.36 3.62 -8.05
CA CYS A 44 -3.53 3.24 -6.90
C CYS A 44 -4.26 3.40 -5.55
N ILE A 45 -5.24 4.30 -5.44
CA ILE A 45 -6.04 4.46 -4.23
C ILE A 45 -7.07 3.32 -4.15
N GLY A 46 -7.69 2.95 -5.26
CA GLY A 46 -8.56 1.77 -5.34
C GLY A 46 -7.83 0.50 -4.93
N GLU A 47 -6.66 0.24 -5.53
CA GLU A 47 -5.80 -0.90 -5.19
C GLU A 47 -5.39 -0.90 -3.71
N LEU A 48 -5.11 0.26 -3.13
CA LEU A 48 -4.81 0.38 -1.70
C LEU A 48 -6.02 0.01 -0.84
N MET A 49 -7.22 0.45 -1.20
CA MET A 49 -8.45 0.10 -0.48
C MET A 49 -8.75 -1.39 -0.58
N ASP A 50 -8.60 -1.99 -1.76
CA ASP A 50 -8.82 -3.43 -1.97
C ASP A 50 -7.82 -4.28 -1.16
N ALA A 51 -6.56 -3.83 -1.06
CA ALA A 51 -5.55 -4.48 -0.24
C ALA A 51 -5.89 -4.40 1.26
N LEU A 52 -6.41 -3.26 1.74
CA LEU A 52 -6.86 -3.13 3.13
C LEU A 52 -8.00 -4.10 3.46
N ASP A 53 -8.98 -4.20 2.57
CA ASP A 53 -10.13 -5.10 2.75
C ASP A 53 -9.74 -6.59 2.67
N SER A 54 -8.66 -6.92 1.95
CA SER A 54 -8.18 -8.30 1.76
C SER A 54 -7.18 -8.76 2.83
N ASP A 55 -6.26 -7.88 3.24
CA ASP A 55 -5.12 -8.24 4.10
C ASP A 55 -5.40 -8.01 5.59
N ILE A 56 -6.38 -7.16 5.93
CA ILE A 56 -6.68 -6.79 7.33
C ILE A 56 -8.03 -7.36 7.74
N GLU A 57 -8.01 -8.36 8.61
CA GLU A 57 -9.22 -8.87 9.23
C GLU A 57 -9.89 -7.81 10.11
N ALA A 58 -11.23 -7.76 10.05
CA ALA A 58 -11.99 -6.84 10.87
C ALA A 58 -11.76 -7.13 12.36
N PRO A 59 -11.51 -6.11 13.19
CA PRO A 59 -11.25 -6.33 14.61
C PRO A 59 -12.48 -6.95 15.30
N GLU A 60 -12.22 -7.83 16.26
CA GLU A 60 -13.28 -8.32 17.15
C GLU A 60 -13.94 -7.16 17.89
N ARG A 61 -15.27 -7.22 18.00
CA ARG A 61 -16.10 -6.18 18.63
C ARG A 61 -16.21 -6.33 20.14
#